data_AF-A0A6M0SGT4-F1
#
_entry.id   AF-A0A6M0SGT4-F1
#
_cell.length_a   1.000
_cell.length_b   1.000
_cell.length_c   1.000
_cell.angle_alpha   90.00
_cell.angle_beta   90.00
_cell.angle_gamma   90.00
#
_symmetry.space_group_name_H-M   'P 1'
#
loop_
_entity.id
_entity.type
_entity.pdbx_description
1 polymer ?
#
loop_
_entity_poly.entity_id
_entity_poly.type
_entity_poly.pdbx_seq_one_letter_code
_entity_poly.pdbx_strand_id
1 'polypeptide(L)'
;MSNTTHTLDTELATEHYTHLSEEGFTPDHIWEMEQKGVKSLTKIQSLKEGFKVWDAENNQYISSSGLKFPFTRTFAQIRCDNPPIRGGKPAKYLTPMKAHAEAMLPKGCLVITEGAKDAWAGTLHGHIPTGCLAGVSHTAKALQPDNKLIILFDSDGWKNPKVASALIKGAHHCNGKIQLVPELEGFPKGGLCEYFKAGYTAEEYQALLDTAMWPDQFLWEWSKRFANYPSRLRAECIRVAAKHAYLMGDVAA
;
A
#
# COMPACT_ATOMS: atom_id res chain seq x y z
N MET A 1 -31.95 34.47 -15.51
CA MET A 1 -30.80 33.56 -15.67
C MET A 1 -30.37 33.17 -14.27
N SER A 2 -30.66 31.93 -13.86
CA SER A 2 -30.32 31.41 -12.53
C SER A 2 -28.84 31.06 -12.49
N ASN A 3 -28.04 31.83 -11.74
CA ASN A 3 -26.69 31.45 -11.37
C ASN A 3 -26.77 30.37 -10.30
N THR A 4 -26.80 29.11 -10.73
CA THR A 4 -26.52 27.97 -9.84
C THR A 4 -25.01 27.84 -9.70
N THR A 5 -24.46 28.47 -8.66
CA THR A 5 -23.17 28.08 -8.11
C THR A 5 -23.26 26.64 -7.63
N HIS A 6 -22.79 25.71 -8.46
CA HIS A 6 -22.39 24.39 -7.98
C HIS A 6 -21.11 24.56 -7.17
N THR A 7 -21.24 24.93 -5.89
CA THR A 7 -20.21 24.62 -4.91
C THR A 7 -20.19 23.11 -4.77
N LEU A 8 -19.21 22.47 -5.38
CA LEU A 8 -18.87 21.10 -5.08
C LEU A 8 -18.58 21.05 -3.56
N ASP A 9 -19.34 20.25 -2.81
CA ASP A 9 -19.05 19.88 -1.42
C ASP A 9 -17.78 19.00 -1.38
N THR A 10 -16.64 19.54 -1.82
CA THR A 10 -15.40 18.81 -2.08
C THR A 10 -14.30 19.04 -1.07
N GLU A 11 -14.46 19.94 -0.10
CA GLU A 11 -13.39 20.15 0.88
C GLU A 11 -13.25 18.95 1.82
N LEU A 12 -12.04 18.41 1.89
CA LEU A 12 -11.64 17.51 2.95
C LEU A 12 -11.93 18.14 4.33
N ALA A 13 -12.58 17.37 5.19
CA ALA A 13 -12.64 17.64 6.63
C ALA A 13 -11.24 18.01 7.18
N THR A 14 -11.18 19.00 8.07
CA THR A 14 -9.93 19.60 8.56
C THR A 14 -8.95 18.56 9.09
N GLU A 15 -9.43 17.56 9.84
CA GLU A 15 -8.61 16.48 10.39
C GLU A 15 -7.95 15.62 9.31
N HIS A 16 -8.61 15.42 8.15
CA HIS A 16 -8.05 14.66 7.05
C HIS A 16 -7.05 15.48 6.24
N TYR A 17 -7.33 16.77 6.04
CA TYR A 17 -6.38 17.69 5.41
C TYR A 17 -5.10 17.80 6.24
N THR A 18 -5.25 18.01 7.56
CA THR A 18 -4.13 18.04 8.51
C THR A 18 -3.35 16.72 8.48
N HIS A 19 -4.05 15.58 8.50
CA HIS A 19 -3.42 14.27 8.39
C HIS A 19 -2.56 14.16 7.12
N LEU A 20 -3.07 14.56 5.94
CA LEU A 20 -2.29 14.53 4.70
C LEU A 20 -1.10 15.51 4.74
N SER A 21 -1.28 16.70 5.30
CA SER A 21 -0.21 17.68 5.44
C SER A 21 0.92 17.15 6.35
N GLU A 22 0.57 16.50 7.47
CA GLU A 22 1.53 15.85 8.39
C GLU A 22 2.24 14.64 7.76
N GLU A 23 1.64 14.04 6.73
CA GLU A 23 2.22 12.99 5.91
C GLU A 23 3.15 13.54 4.82
N GLY A 24 3.31 14.86 4.74
CA GLY A 24 4.26 15.53 3.85
C GLY A 24 3.65 16.08 2.57
N PHE A 25 2.34 15.91 2.34
CA PHE A 25 1.68 16.41 1.12
C PHE A 25 1.51 17.93 1.17
N THR A 26 1.81 18.61 0.07
CA THR A 26 1.58 20.06 -0.10
C THR A 26 0.09 20.35 -0.38
N PRO A 27 -0.37 21.60 -0.27
CA PRO A 27 -1.72 21.97 -0.68
C PRO A 27 -2.06 21.56 -2.13
N ASP A 28 -1.12 21.72 -3.05
CA ASP A 28 -1.30 21.33 -4.46
C ASP A 28 -1.42 19.80 -4.62
N HIS A 29 -0.64 19.03 -3.86
CA HIS A 29 -0.76 17.57 -3.83
C HIS A 29 -2.13 17.13 -3.34
N ILE A 30 -2.60 17.72 -2.23
CA ILE A 30 -3.90 17.40 -1.65
C ILE A 30 -5.03 17.76 -2.62
N TRP A 31 -4.95 18.93 -3.26
CA TRP A 31 -5.91 19.33 -4.27
C TRP A 31 -5.96 18.34 -5.45
N GLU A 32 -4.80 17.89 -5.96
CA GLU A 32 -4.75 16.88 -7.01
C GLU A 32 -5.39 15.56 -6.57
N MET A 33 -5.12 15.12 -5.33
CA MET A 33 -5.74 13.93 -4.74
C MET A 33 -7.27 14.07 -4.68
N GLU A 34 -7.80 15.23 -4.29
CA GLU A 34 -9.24 15.52 -4.28
C GLU A 34 -9.84 15.44 -5.69
N GLN A 35 -9.17 15.99 -6.71
CA GLN A 35 -9.59 15.88 -8.12
C GLN A 35 -9.64 14.42 -8.60
N LYS A 36 -8.91 13.52 -7.93
CA LYS A 36 -8.86 12.09 -8.22
C LYS A 36 -9.82 11.29 -7.34
N GLY A 37 -10.64 11.98 -6.56
CA GLY A 37 -11.74 11.41 -5.78
C GLY A 37 -11.37 11.02 -4.34
N VAL A 38 -10.21 11.42 -3.85
CA VAL A 38 -9.91 11.38 -2.41
C VAL A 38 -10.86 12.33 -1.70
N LYS A 39 -11.56 11.85 -0.67
CA LYS A 39 -12.57 12.65 0.04
C LYS A 39 -12.83 12.15 1.45
N SER A 40 -13.32 13.04 2.31
CA SER A 40 -13.83 12.68 3.63
C SER A 40 -15.19 12.01 3.52
N LEU A 41 -15.39 10.92 4.26
CA LEU A 41 -16.69 10.29 4.44
C LEU A 41 -17.09 10.31 5.92
N THR A 42 -18.32 10.74 6.17
CA THR A 42 -18.99 10.49 7.45
C THR A 42 -19.24 8.99 7.63
N LYS A 43 -19.43 8.53 8.87
CA LYS A 43 -19.78 7.14 9.16
C LYS A 43 -21.03 6.66 8.40
N ILE A 44 -22.02 7.54 8.22
CA ILE A 44 -23.25 7.23 7.46
C ILE A 44 -22.93 7.02 5.99
N GLN A 45 -22.12 7.88 5.38
CA GLN A 45 -21.69 7.71 3.98
C GLN A 45 -20.85 6.44 3.81
N SER A 46 -19.89 6.18 4.69
CA SER A 46 -19.09 4.95 4.67
C SER A 46 -19.96 3.69 4.72
N LEU A 47 -20.97 3.67 5.60
CA LEU A 47 -21.91 2.56 5.72
C LEU A 47 -22.75 2.37 4.45
N LYS A 48 -23.23 3.46 3.86
CA LYS A 48 -24.00 3.47 2.59
C LYS A 48 -23.16 3.01 1.40
N GLU A 49 -21.90 3.44 1.34
CA GLU A 49 -20.93 3.02 0.31
C GLU A 49 -20.37 1.60 0.58
N GLY A 50 -20.77 0.94 1.67
CA GLY A 50 -20.48 -0.46 1.95
C GLY A 50 -19.16 -0.71 2.67
N PHE A 51 -18.44 0.32 3.13
CA PHE A 51 -17.24 0.17 3.94
C PHE A 51 -17.59 -0.23 5.38
N LYS A 52 -17.83 -1.51 5.59
CA LYS A 52 -18.34 -2.03 6.87
C LYS A 52 -17.81 -3.42 7.18
N VAL A 53 -17.76 -3.74 8.47
CA VAL A 53 -17.41 -5.07 8.99
C VAL A 53 -18.56 -5.60 9.82
N TRP A 54 -18.67 -6.92 9.87
CA TRP A 54 -19.65 -7.58 10.73
C TRP A 54 -19.14 -7.61 12.17
N ASP A 55 -19.91 -7.03 13.08
CA ASP A 55 -19.74 -7.16 14.51
C ASP A 55 -20.58 -8.35 14.99
N ALA A 56 -19.89 -9.44 15.30
CA ALA A 56 -20.53 -10.69 15.72
C ALA A 56 -21.11 -10.61 17.13
N GLU A 57 -20.56 -9.77 18.01
CA GLU A 57 -21.02 -9.62 19.39
C GLU A 57 -22.38 -8.92 19.44
N ASN A 58 -22.53 -7.88 18.61
CA ASN A 58 -23.76 -7.08 18.55
C ASN A 58 -24.66 -7.42 17.35
N ASN A 59 -24.32 -8.45 16.57
CA ASN A 59 -25.08 -8.93 15.41
C ASN A 59 -25.46 -7.82 14.40
N GLN A 60 -24.52 -6.92 14.12
CA GLN A 60 -24.76 -5.75 13.27
C GLN A 60 -23.56 -5.40 12.40
N TYR A 61 -23.79 -4.64 11.32
CA TYR A 61 -22.70 -4.04 10.57
C TYR A 61 -22.25 -2.74 11.22
N ILE A 62 -20.95 -2.63 11.46
CA ILE A 62 -20.31 -1.41 11.94
C ILE A 62 -19.39 -0.82 10.87
N SER A 63 -19.26 0.50 10.92
CA SER A 63 -18.47 1.31 9.98
C SER A 63 -17.83 2.47 10.75
N SER A 64 -16.97 3.23 10.08
CA SER A 64 -16.31 4.42 10.60
C SER A 64 -16.40 5.56 9.60
N SER A 65 -16.30 6.79 10.07
CA SER A 65 -15.89 7.90 9.20
C SER A 65 -14.44 7.68 8.75
N GLY A 66 -14.02 8.43 7.73
CA GLY A 66 -12.62 8.42 7.36
C GLY A 66 -12.31 9.02 6.01
N LEU A 67 -11.03 8.96 5.66
CA LEU A 67 -10.50 9.43 4.40
C LEU A 67 -10.55 8.32 3.35
N LYS A 68 -11.38 8.52 2.31
CA LYS A 68 -11.52 7.59 1.19
C LYS A 68 -10.40 7.79 0.18
N PHE A 69 -9.81 6.69 -0.25
CA PHE A 69 -8.89 6.58 -1.37
C PHE A 69 -9.50 5.66 -2.43
N PRO A 70 -9.98 6.20 -3.57
CA PRO A 70 -10.44 5.38 -4.68
C PRO A 70 -9.25 4.73 -5.38
N PHE A 71 -9.37 3.44 -5.70
CA PHE A 71 -8.36 2.73 -6.50
C PHE A 71 -8.86 2.59 -7.94
N THR A 72 -10.13 2.19 -8.06
CA THR A 72 -10.85 2.07 -9.33
C THR A 72 -12.27 2.60 -9.12
N ARG A 73 -13.12 2.47 -10.15
CA ARG A 73 -14.54 2.80 -10.03
C ARG A 73 -15.28 1.91 -9.03
N THR A 74 -14.83 0.68 -8.85
CA THR A 74 -15.51 -0.37 -8.06
C THR A 74 -14.78 -0.72 -6.77
N PHE A 75 -13.54 -0.26 -6.62
CA PHE A 75 -12.72 -0.54 -5.44
C PHE A 75 -12.11 0.73 -4.85
N ALA A 76 -12.09 0.77 -3.52
CA ALA A 76 -11.53 1.86 -2.72
C ALA A 76 -11.16 1.34 -1.33
N GLN A 77 -10.37 2.13 -0.61
CA GLN A 77 -10.17 1.95 0.83
C GLN A 77 -10.54 3.22 1.57
N ILE A 78 -11.13 3.10 2.76
CA ILE A 78 -11.20 4.20 3.71
C ILE A 78 -10.16 3.98 4.81
N ARG A 79 -9.39 5.01 5.15
CA ARG A 79 -8.62 5.06 6.40
C ARG A 79 -9.57 5.52 7.49
N CYS A 80 -9.87 4.65 8.46
CA CYS A 80 -10.85 4.94 9.49
C CYS A 80 -10.31 5.91 10.54
N ASP A 81 -11.12 6.88 10.94
CA ASP A 81 -10.80 7.78 12.06
C ASP A 81 -10.86 7.03 13.38
N ASN A 82 -11.90 6.20 13.52
CA ASN A 82 -12.14 5.33 14.65
C ASN A 82 -12.23 3.88 14.14
N PRO A 83 -11.09 3.17 14.04
CA PRO A 83 -11.05 1.81 13.47
C PRO A 83 -11.97 0.83 14.22
N PRO A 84 -12.93 0.16 13.53
CA PRO A 84 -13.72 -0.88 14.17
C PRO A 84 -12.85 -2.12 14.47
N ILE A 85 -13.24 -2.90 15.48
CA ILE A 85 -12.56 -4.16 15.81
C ILE A 85 -13.06 -5.28 14.89
N ARG A 86 -12.12 -5.99 14.26
CA ARG A 86 -12.40 -7.18 13.44
C ARG A 86 -11.46 -8.31 13.85
N GLY A 87 -12.01 -9.41 14.37
CA GLY A 87 -11.20 -10.55 14.81
C GLY A 87 -10.18 -10.18 15.89
N GLY A 88 -10.59 -9.33 16.84
CA GLY A 88 -9.74 -8.87 17.95
C GLY A 88 -8.69 -7.83 17.58
N LYS A 89 -8.68 -7.32 16.35
CA LYS A 89 -7.71 -6.29 15.91
C LYS A 89 -8.42 -5.07 15.32
N PRO A 90 -7.90 -3.85 15.55
CA PRO A 90 -8.39 -2.65 14.87
C PRO A 90 -8.22 -2.75 13.36
N ALA A 91 -9.30 -2.54 12.61
CA ALA A 91 -9.28 -2.47 11.16
C ALA A 91 -8.98 -1.04 10.71
N LYS A 92 -7.68 -0.68 10.64
CA LYS A 92 -7.20 0.66 10.22
C LYS A 92 -7.80 1.10 8.87
N TYR A 93 -7.98 0.15 7.96
CA TYR A 93 -8.60 0.38 6.67
C TYR A 93 -9.81 -0.54 6.46
N LEU A 94 -10.85 -0.01 5.82
CA LEU A 94 -11.99 -0.79 5.33
C LEU A 94 -12.07 -0.71 3.81
N THR A 95 -12.49 -1.82 3.20
CA THR A 95 -12.87 -1.92 1.78
C THR A 95 -14.38 -2.11 1.69
N PRO A 96 -15.02 -1.80 0.55
CA PRO A 96 -16.43 -2.08 0.37
C PRO A 96 -16.68 -3.58 0.49
N MET A 97 -17.77 -3.93 1.17
CA MET A 97 -18.18 -5.32 1.37
C MET A 97 -18.41 -6.01 0.03
N LYS A 98 -17.93 -7.25 -0.10
CA LYS A 98 -17.96 -8.05 -1.34
C LYS A 98 -17.12 -7.49 -2.50
N ALA A 99 -16.39 -6.40 -2.31
CA ALA A 99 -15.49 -5.91 -3.34
C ALA A 99 -14.33 -6.90 -3.55
N HIS A 100 -14.01 -7.15 -4.82
CA HIS A 100 -12.81 -7.88 -5.19
C HIS A 100 -11.60 -6.96 -5.04
N ALA A 101 -10.45 -7.53 -4.66
CA ALA A 101 -9.22 -6.73 -4.56
C ALA A 101 -8.82 -6.23 -5.96
N GLU A 102 -8.67 -4.93 -6.10
CA GLU A 102 -8.22 -4.27 -7.33
C GLU A 102 -7.02 -3.36 -7.01
N ALA A 103 -6.26 -3.02 -8.05
CA ALA A 103 -5.12 -2.11 -7.94
C ALA A 103 -5.45 -0.75 -8.58
N MET A 104 -4.93 0.32 -7.98
CA MET A 104 -4.82 1.62 -8.63
C MET A 104 -3.57 1.59 -9.51
N LEU A 105 -3.73 1.75 -10.82
CA LEU A 105 -2.62 1.77 -11.78
C LEU A 105 -2.69 3.06 -12.61
N PRO A 106 -1.90 4.10 -12.28
CA PRO A 106 -1.83 5.29 -13.10
C PRO A 106 -1.28 4.95 -14.50
N LYS A 107 -1.54 5.82 -15.49
CA LYS A 107 -0.99 5.64 -16.85
C LYS A 107 0.54 5.63 -16.77
N GLY A 108 1.16 4.61 -17.37
CA GLY A 108 2.61 4.45 -17.33
C GLY A 108 3.14 3.98 -15.96
N CYS A 109 2.29 3.35 -15.14
CA CYS A 109 2.67 2.78 -13.85
C CYS A 109 3.96 1.94 -13.98
N LEU A 110 4.99 2.30 -13.21
CA LEU A 110 6.27 1.59 -13.15
C LEU A 110 6.41 0.79 -11.86
N VAL A 111 5.82 1.31 -10.79
CA VAL A 111 5.96 0.81 -9.42
C VAL A 111 4.59 0.59 -8.82
N ILE A 112 4.43 -0.45 -8.01
CA ILE A 112 3.26 -0.65 -7.16
C ILE A 112 3.67 -0.80 -5.72
N THR A 113 2.94 -0.17 -4.81
CA THR A 113 3.19 -0.23 -3.36
C THR A 113 1.98 -0.68 -2.55
N GLU A 114 2.15 -0.84 -1.23
CA GLU A 114 1.04 -1.10 -0.32
C GLU A 114 0.38 0.23 0.09
N GLY A 115 -0.92 0.35 -0.19
CA GLY A 115 -1.70 1.51 0.25
C GLY A 115 -1.60 2.73 -0.67
N ALA A 116 -2.69 3.50 -0.69
CA ALA A 116 -2.81 4.62 -1.63
C ALA A 116 -1.95 5.83 -1.28
N LYS A 117 -1.68 6.09 0.01
CA LYS A 117 -0.84 7.23 0.40
C LYS A 117 0.57 7.10 -0.15
N ASP A 118 1.18 5.93 -0.05
CA ASP A 118 2.52 5.70 -0.57
C ASP A 118 2.56 5.80 -2.10
N ALA A 119 1.50 5.35 -2.78
CA ALA A 119 1.37 5.55 -4.23
C ALA A 119 1.27 7.02 -4.62
N TRP A 120 0.49 7.81 -3.87
CA TRP A 120 0.44 9.26 -4.03
C TRP A 120 1.79 9.90 -3.72
N ALA A 121 2.51 9.44 -2.70
CA ALA A 121 3.80 9.98 -2.34
C ALA A 121 4.83 9.76 -3.47
N GLY A 122 4.94 8.52 -3.97
CA GLY A 122 5.80 8.21 -5.11
C GLY A 122 5.45 8.98 -6.39
N THR A 123 4.15 9.21 -6.63
CA THR A 123 3.68 9.94 -7.82
C THR A 123 3.91 11.44 -7.71
N LEU A 124 3.56 12.05 -6.58
CA LEU A 124 3.53 13.50 -6.43
C LEU A 124 4.89 14.07 -5.99
N HIS A 125 5.57 13.42 -5.04
CA HIS A 125 6.92 13.84 -4.63
C HIS A 125 8.00 13.25 -5.53
N GLY A 126 7.84 11.99 -5.92
CA GLY A 126 8.82 11.26 -6.71
C GLY A 126 8.69 11.47 -8.22
N HIS A 127 7.58 12.04 -8.70
CA HIS A 127 7.26 12.20 -10.12
C HIS A 127 7.28 10.90 -10.94
N ILE A 128 7.16 9.75 -10.28
CA ILE A 128 7.13 8.43 -10.92
C ILE A 128 5.71 7.87 -10.76
N PRO A 129 5.02 7.49 -11.85
CA PRO A 129 3.69 6.90 -11.77
C PRO A 129 3.70 5.62 -10.90
N THR A 130 3.25 5.76 -9.66
CA THR A 130 3.24 4.69 -8.66
C THR A 130 1.80 4.31 -8.36
N GLY A 131 1.49 3.03 -8.55
CA GLY A 131 0.21 2.44 -8.23
C GLY A 131 0.18 1.86 -6.82
N CYS A 132 -0.99 1.40 -6.39
CA CYS A 132 -1.15 0.67 -5.13
C CYS A 132 -2.10 -0.50 -5.24
N LEU A 133 -1.96 -1.44 -4.31
CA LEU A 133 -2.93 -2.50 -4.05
C LEU A 133 -3.20 -2.59 -2.53
N ALA A 134 -4.31 -3.21 -2.17
CA ALA A 134 -4.74 -3.34 -0.78
C ALA A 134 -4.03 -4.52 -0.07
N GLY A 135 -2.71 -4.44 0.05
CA GLY A 135 -1.84 -5.45 0.67
C GLY A 135 -1.24 -6.45 -0.33
N VAL A 136 0.09 -6.65 -0.25
CA VAL A 136 0.90 -7.41 -1.24
C VAL A 136 0.45 -8.86 -1.47
N SER A 137 -0.28 -9.46 -0.53
CA SER A 137 -0.87 -10.80 -0.73
C SER A 137 -1.93 -10.84 -1.84
N HIS A 138 -2.40 -9.69 -2.32
CA HIS A 138 -3.41 -9.58 -3.37
C HIS A 138 -2.86 -9.40 -4.78
N THR A 139 -1.53 -9.36 -4.98
CA THR A 139 -0.92 -9.12 -6.30
C THR A 139 -1.52 -10.00 -7.41
N ALA A 140 -1.56 -11.33 -7.22
CA ALA A 140 -2.08 -12.25 -8.22
C ALA A 140 -3.60 -12.14 -8.46
N LYS A 141 -4.35 -11.51 -7.55
CA LYS A 141 -5.79 -11.26 -7.68
C LYS A 141 -6.08 -9.92 -8.34
N ALA A 142 -5.26 -8.92 -8.06
CA ALA A 142 -5.48 -7.53 -8.45
C ALA A 142 -4.76 -7.14 -9.75
N LEU A 143 -3.74 -7.89 -10.16
CA LEU A 143 -2.90 -7.57 -11.32
C LEU A 143 -2.89 -8.69 -12.35
N GLN A 144 -2.80 -8.31 -13.63
CA GLN A 144 -2.51 -9.24 -14.71
C GLN A 144 -1.07 -9.77 -14.60
N PRO A 145 -0.80 -11.02 -15.01
CA PRO A 145 0.55 -11.55 -15.05
C PRO A 145 1.43 -10.77 -16.04
N ASP A 146 2.76 -10.89 -15.90
CA ASP A 146 3.76 -10.36 -16.83
C ASP A 146 3.76 -8.83 -17.05
N ASN A 147 3.19 -8.05 -16.13
CA ASN A 147 3.10 -6.59 -16.23
C ASN A 147 4.42 -5.81 -15.98
N LYS A 148 5.50 -6.50 -15.59
CA LYS A 148 6.87 -5.97 -15.36
C LYS A 148 7.00 -4.90 -14.27
N LEU A 149 6.00 -4.75 -13.40
CA LEU A 149 6.01 -3.75 -12.34
C LEU A 149 7.07 -4.05 -11.27
N ILE A 150 7.65 -2.99 -10.70
CA ILE A 150 8.41 -3.09 -9.44
C ILE A 150 7.42 -3.10 -8.28
N ILE A 151 7.48 -4.11 -7.41
CA ILE A 151 6.72 -4.12 -6.16
C ILE A 151 7.59 -3.49 -5.07
N LEU A 152 7.23 -2.29 -4.65
CA LEU A 152 7.90 -1.53 -3.60
C LEU A 152 7.14 -1.68 -2.28
N PHE A 153 7.84 -2.02 -1.20
CA PHE A 153 7.23 -2.24 0.10
C PHE A 153 8.00 -1.55 1.23
N ASP A 154 7.33 -1.35 2.36
CA ASP A 154 7.88 -0.74 3.57
C ASP A 154 9.14 -1.47 4.07
N SER A 155 9.95 -0.74 4.84
CA SER A 155 11.22 -1.23 5.39
C SER A 155 11.10 -2.50 6.23
N ASP A 156 9.91 -2.77 6.80
CA ASP A 156 9.68 -3.94 7.65
C ASP A 156 9.52 -5.27 6.88
N GLY A 157 9.46 -5.22 5.55
CA GLY A 157 9.44 -6.40 4.67
C GLY A 157 10.63 -7.32 4.90
N TRP A 158 11.80 -6.78 5.30
CA TRP A 158 12.98 -7.57 5.67
C TRP A 158 12.74 -8.48 6.88
N LYS A 159 11.94 -8.04 7.86
CA LYS A 159 11.75 -8.73 9.14
C LYS A 159 10.43 -9.50 9.20
N ASN A 160 9.69 -9.57 8.09
CA ASN A 160 8.39 -10.22 8.04
C ASN A 160 8.38 -11.35 6.97
N PRO A 161 8.56 -12.62 7.37
CA PRO A 161 8.67 -13.73 6.42
C PRO A 161 7.41 -13.95 5.59
N LYS A 162 6.23 -13.57 6.09
CA LYS A 162 4.97 -13.66 5.32
C LYS A 162 4.93 -12.60 4.21
N VAL A 163 5.39 -11.39 4.51
CA VAL A 163 5.51 -10.30 3.53
C VAL A 163 6.57 -10.64 2.50
N ALA A 164 7.77 -11.04 2.91
CA ALA A 164 8.81 -11.48 1.97
C ALA A 164 8.33 -12.61 1.04
N SER A 165 7.59 -13.59 1.58
CA SER A 165 6.98 -14.64 0.77
C SER A 165 5.99 -14.10 -0.26
N ALA A 166 5.16 -13.14 0.13
CA ALA A 166 4.16 -12.52 -0.74
C ALA A 166 4.82 -11.64 -1.82
N LEU A 167 5.88 -10.89 -1.48
CA LEU A 167 6.67 -10.09 -2.42
C LEU A 167 7.30 -10.97 -3.50
N ILE A 168 7.97 -12.06 -3.11
CA ILE A 168 8.57 -13.03 -4.05
C ILE A 168 7.51 -13.58 -5.02
N LYS A 169 6.37 -14.04 -4.50
CA LYS A 169 5.27 -14.56 -5.35
C LYS A 169 4.69 -13.49 -6.25
N GLY A 170 4.48 -12.29 -5.71
CA GLY A 170 3.94 -11.16 -6.45
C GLY A 170 4.85 -10.76 -7.61
N ALA A 171 6.16 -10.64 -7.35
CA ALA A 171 7.13 -10.27 -8.37
C ALA A 171 7.27 -11.37 -9.44
N HIS A 172 7.22 -12.65 -9.07
CA HIS A 172 7.13 -13.73 -10.06
C HIS A 172 5.88 -13.62 -10.94
N HIS A 173 4.70 -13.42 -10.34
CA HIS A 173 3.44 -13.25 -11.08
C HIS A 173 3.52 -12.08 -12.08
N CYS A 174 4.07 -10.95 -11.63
CA CYS A 174 4.26 -9.78 -12.46
C CYS A 174 5.41 -9.90 -13.47
N ASN A 175 6.26 -10.93 -13.35
CA ASN A 175 7.57 -10.99 -14.01
C ASN A 175 8.33 -9.67 -13.83
N GLY A 176 8.31 -9.19 -12.59
CA GLY A 176 8.81 -7.90 -12.16
C GLY A 176 9.86 -8.03 -11.08
N LYS A 177 10.12 -6.90 -10.41
CA LYS A 177 11.18 -6.79 -9.40
C LYS A 177 10.61 -6.42 -8.04
N ILE A 178 11.42 -6.55 -7.00
CA ILE A 178 11.09 -6.22 -5.61
C ILE A 178 12.01 -5.09 -5.18
N GLN A 179 11.44 -4.11 -4.50
CA GLN A 179 12.22 -3.14 -3.74
C GLN A 179 11.63 -2.93 -2.35
N LEU A 180 12.49 -2.68 -1.37
CA LEU A 180 12.10 -2.25 -0.04
C LEU A 180 12.61 -0.83 0.21
N VAL A 181 11.77 0.00 0.83
CA VAL A 181 12.22 1.27 1.40
C VAL A 181 13.35 0.96 2.40
N PRO A 182 14.47 1.71 2.38
CA PRO A 182 15.54 1.50 3.35
C PRO A 182 15.03 1.73 4.78
N GLU A 183 15.75 1.22 5.78
CA GLU A 183 15.44 1.57 7.17
C GLU A 183 15.70 3.07 7.37
N LEU A 184 14.69 3.80 7.84
CA LEU A 184 14.74 5.24 8.05
C LEU A 184 14.82 5.53 9.56
N GLU A 185 15.67 6.48 9.95
CA GLU A 185 15.78 6.89 11.34
C GLU A 185 14.43 7.44 11.85
N GLY A 186 13.98 6.98 13.02
CA GLY A 186 12.67 7.35 13.58
C GLY A 186 11.46 6.62 12.95
N PHE A 187 11.64 5.91 11.83
CA PHE A 187 10.56 5.22 11.10
C PHE A 187 10.90 3.75 10.84
N PRO A 188 10.80 2.87 11.84
CA PRO A 188 11.18 1.45 11.72
C PRO A 188 10.33 0.64 10.73
N LYS A 189 9.19 1.19 10.30
CA LYS A 189 8.28 0.63 9.28
C LYS A 189 7.97 1.67 8.19
N GLY A 190 8.93 2.52 7.86
CA GLY A 190 8.73 3.62 6.92
C GLY A 190 8.33 3.12 5.54
N GLY A 191 7.28 3.72 4.99
CA GLY A 191 6.88 3.62 3.59
C GLY A 191 7.41 4.79 2.77
N LEU A 192 6.79 5.07 1.63
CA LEU A 192 7.16 6.19 0.77
C LEU A 192 6.79 7.54 1.41
N CYS A 193 5.70 7.63 2.16
CA CYS A 193 5.39 8.84 2.92
C CYS A 193 6.54 9.22 3.87
N GLU A 194 7.04 8.27 4.67
CA GLU A 194 8.19 8.51 5.56
C GLU A 194 9.48 8.76 4.78
N TYR A 195 9.68 8.10 3.63
CA TYR A 195 10.84 8.32 2.77
C TYR A 195 10.94 9.78 2.32
N PHE A 196 9.90 10.36 1.75
CA PHE A 196 9.94 11.77 1.34
C PHE A 196 9.96 12.73 2.52
N LYS A 197 9.29 12.40 3.64
CA LYS A 197 9.37 13.20 4.88
C LYS A 197 10.77 13.25 5.48
N ALA A 198 11.57 12.21 5.28
CA ALA A 198 12.97 12.18 5.72
C ALA A 198 13.89 13.03 4.82
N GLY A 199 13.35 13.67 3.77
CA GLY A 199 14.07 14.62 2.92
C GLY A 199 14.64 14.03 1.63
N TYR A 200 14.33 12.76 1.32
CA TYR A 200 14.80 12.15 0.08
C TYR A 200 14.14 12.77 -1.15
N THR A 201 14.89 12.96 -2.23
CA THR A 201 14.41 13.61 -3.46
C THR A 201 13.81 12.64 -4.46
N ALA A 202 13.23 13.19 -5.55
CA ALA A 202 12.75 12.39 -6.67
C ALA A 202 13.87 11.59 -7.35
N GLU A 203 15.07 12.15 -7.46
CA GLU A 203 16.25 11.48 -8.01
C GLU A 203 16.70 10.31 -7.13
N GLU A 204 16.66 10.48 -5.81
CA GLU A 204 16.97 9.42 -4.86
C GLU A 204 15.91 8.32 -4.89
N TYR A 205 14.63 8.68 -5.10
CA TYR A 205 13.57 7.70 -5.32
C TYR A 205 13.81 6.90 -6.61
N GLN A 206 14.20 7.55 -7.71
CA GLN A 206 14.57 6.83 -8.94
C GLN A 206 15.77 5.90 -8.70
N ALA A 207 16.82 6.39 -8.04
CA ALA A 207 18.00 5.58 -7.70
C ALA A 207 17.64 4.37 -6.81
N LEU A 208 16.69 4.55 -5.88
CA LEU A 208 16.13 3.44 -5.11
C LEU A 208 15.50 2.41 -6.05
N LEU A 209 14.66 2.82 -6.98
CA LEU A 209 13.99 1.89 -7.91
C LEU A 209 14.97 1.18 -8.87
N ASP A 210 16.05 1.85 -9.27
CA ASP A 210 17.07 1.27 -10.16
C ASP A 210 17.80 0.08 -9.51
N THR A 211 17.83 0.04 -8.17
CA THR A 211 18.40 -1.08 -7.40
C THR A 211 17.39 -2.18 -7.07
N ALA A 212 16.17 -2.14 -7.64
CA ALA A 212 15.17 -3.18 -7.46
C ALA A 212 15.69 -4.54 -7.95
N MET A 213 15.41 -5.58 -7.16
CA MET A 213 15.96 -6.92 -7.31
C MET A 213 14.98 -7.86 -7.99
N TRP A 214 15.49 -8.79 -8.80
CA TRP A 214 14.70 -9.95 -9.20
C TRP A 214 14.38 -10.86 -8.00
N PRO A 215 13.33 -11.69 -8.06
CA PRO A 215 12.91 -12.52 -6.91
C PRO A 215 14.00 -13.40 -6.30
N ASP A 216 14.87 -13.97 -7.13
CA ASP A 216 16.03 -14.79 -6.74
C ASP A 216 17.12 -13.97 -6.05
N GLN A 217 17.44 -12.80 -6.60
CA GLN A 217 18.37 -11.83 -6.01
C GLN A 217 17.85 -11.34 -4.66
N PHE A 218 16.56 -11.00 -4.57
CA PHE A 218 15.93 -10.58 -3.32
C PHE A 218 15.99 -11.70 -2.27
N LEU A 219 15.70 -12.95 -2.65
CA LEU A 219 15.78 -14.10 -1.76
C LEU A 219 17.20 -14.29 -1.21
N TRP A 220 18.21 -14.16 -2.08
CA TRP A 220 19.61 -14.22 -1.70
C TRP A 220 19.98 -13.10 -0.71
N GLU A 221 19.69 -11.84 -1.02
CA GLU A 221 20.00 -10.71 -0.15
C GLU A 221 19.25 -10.79 1.19
N TRP A 222 18.01 -11.24 1.17
CA TRP A 222 17.23 -11.46 2.39
C TRP A 222 17.89 -12.51 3.30
N SER A 223 18.40 -13.61 2.72
CA SER A 223 19.05 -14.68 3.47
C SER A 223 20.30 -14.25 4.24
N LYS A 224 21.07 -13.30 3.70
CA LYS A 224 22.27 -12.76 4.37
C LYS A 224 21.95 -12.05 5.68
N ARG A 225 20.72 -11.56 5.84
CA ARG A 225 20.27 -10.84 7.04
C ARG A 225 19.90 -11.78 8.20
N PHE A 226 19.71 -13.07 7.94
CA PHE A 226 19.17 -14.02 8.91
C PHE A 226 20.05 -14.19 10.15
N ALA A 227 21.37 -14.01 10.01
CA ALA A 227 22.31 -14.09 11.12
C ALA A 227 21.99 -13.08 12.25
N ASN A 228 21.37 -11.95 11.88
CA ASN A 228 21.05 -10.86 12.80
C ASN A 228 19.65 -10.98 13.41
N TYR A 229 18.89 -12.04 13.10
CA TYR A 229 17.52 -12.22 13.61
C TYR A 229 17.48 -13.09 14.87
N PRO A 230 16.54 -12.80 15.80
CA PRO A 230 16.27 -13.69 16.92
C PRO A 230 15.95 -15.11 16.46
N SER A 231 16.38 -16.13 17.22
CA SER A 231 16.33 -17.54 16.82
C SER A 231 14.99 -18.00 16.24
N ARG A 232 13.87 -17.58 16.84
CA ARG A 232 12.52 -17.92 16.37
C ARG A 232 12.22 -17.31 14.99
N LEU A 233 12.49 -16.01 14.82
CA LEU A 233 12.28 -15.32 13.55
C LEU A 233 13.21 -15.90 12.47
N ARG A 234 14.48 -16.12 12.81
CA ARG A 234 15.47 -16.74 11.93
C ARG A 234 14.99 -18.09 11.40
N ALA A 235 14.49 -18.98 12.28
CA ALA A 235 13.98 -20.29 11.88
C ALA A 235 12.78 -20.18 10.92
N GLU A 236 11.87 -19.22 11.16
CA GLU A 236 10.74 -18.98 10.26
C GLU A 236 11.19 -18.46 8.89
N CYS A 237 12.12 -17.50 8.85
CA CYS A 237 12.68 -16.96 7.61
C CYS A 237 13.40 -18.04 6.80
N ILE A 238 14.24 -18.87 7.44
CA ILE A 238 14.93 -19.99 6.77
C ILE A 238 13.92 -20.95 6.13
N ARG A 239 12.87 -21.34 6.87
CA ARG A 239 11.83 -22.24 6.35
C ARG A 239 11.12 -21.67 5.12
N VAL A 240 10.80 -20.38 5.14
CA VAL A 240 10.17 -19.70 3.99
C VAL A 240 11.13 -19.58 2.81
N ALA A 241 12.38 -19.22 3.08
CA ALA A 241 13.41 -19.09 2.04
C ALA A 241 13.69 -20.42 1.34
N ALA A 242 13.85 -21.51 2.10
CA ALA A 242 14.07 -22.86 1.55
C ALA A 242 12.93 -23.30 0.64
N LYS A 243 11.67 -23.02 1.03
CA LYS A 243 10.50 -23.32 0.20
C LYS A 243 10.56 -22.59 -1.15
N HIS A 244 10.96 -21.33 -1.16
CA HIS A 244 11.04 -20.54 -2.39
C HIS A 244 12.25 -20.91 -3.25
N ALA A 245 13.40 -21.18 -2.64
CA ALA A 245 14.59 -21.65 -3.35
C ALA A 245 14.32 -22.96 -4.09
N TYR A 246 13.62 -23.90 -3.46
CA TYR A 246 13.19 -25.15 -4.09
C TYR A 246 12.30 -24.89 -5.32
N LEU A 247 11.27 -24.04 -5.17
CA LEU A 247 10.36 -23.71 -6.28
C LEU A 247 11.06 -22.98 -7.43
N MET A 248 12.08 -22.16 -7.16
CA MET A 248 12.86 -21.48 -8.19
C MET A 248 13.84 -22.42 -8.91
N GLY A 249 14.41 -23.39 -8.19
CA GLY A 249 15.29 -24.42 -8.76
C GLY A 249 14.58 -25.35 -9.73
N ASP A 250 13.32 -25.71 -9.44
CA ASP A 250 12.48 -26.56 -10.31
C ASP A 250 11.99 -25.84 -11.58
N VAL A 251 12.04 -24.49 -11.62
CA VAL A 251 11.64 -23.69 -12.80
C VAL A 251 12.82 -23.43 -13.74
N ALA A 252 14.06 -23.64 -13.27
CA ALA A 252 15.29 -23.46 -14.04
C ALA A 252 15.84 -24.79 -14.65
N ALA A 253 15.18 -25.92 -14.39
CA ALA A 253 15.49 -27.25 -14.93
C ALA A 253 14.54 -27.63 -16.06
#